data_AF-A0A0M8WJI3-F1
#
_entry.id   AF-A0A0M8WJI3-F1
#
_cell.length_a   1.000
_cell.length_b   1.000
_cell.length_c   1.000
_cell.angle_alpha   90.00
_cell.angle_beta   90.00
_cell.angle_gamma   90.00
#
_symmetry.space_group_name_H-M   'P 1'
#
loop_
_entity.id
_entity.type
_entity.pdbx_description
1 polymer ?
#
loop_
_entity_poly.entity_id
_entity_poly.type
_entity_poly.pdbx_seq_one_letter_code
_entity_poly.pdbx_strand_id
1 'polypeptide(L)'
;MAIVATAAAALATAGLASAPAASAYDYNGCGWPRVCFYLTDSDWNNSKPTAAYQDVTNYYQDLGSKSRGANKVRNTRNDDRVYLRYVDQYSVTYYACLKPNQTSNFSSTSTVTGIKIDTQSTCPPPL
;
A
#
# COMPACT_ATOMS: atom_id res chain seq x y z
N MET A 1 11.95 -61.16 -17.81
CA MET A 1 10.67 -60.46 -17.59
C MET A 1 10.75 -59.78 -16.23
N ALA A 2 10.51 -58.47 -16.24
CA ALA A 2 10.67 -57.54 -15.12
C ALA A 2 9.50 -57.61 -14.14
N ILE A 3 9.72 -57.21 -12.87
CA ILE A 3 8.77 -56.35 -12.13
C ILE A 3 9.58 -55.45 -11.18
N VAL A 4 9.57 -54.14 -11.46
CA VAL A 4 10.05 -53.05 -10.61
C VAL A 4 8.94 -52.73 -9.61
N ALA A 5 9.21 -52.84 -8.30
CA ALA A 5 8.26 -52.45 -7.26
C ALA A 5 8.60 -51.03 -6.76
N THR A 6 7.64 -50.14 -6.94
CA THR A 6 7.65 -48.69 -6.73
C THR A 6 7.67 -48.31 -5.24
N ALA A 7 8.51 -47.32 -4.89
CA ALA A 7 8.55 -46.71 -3.57
C ALA A 7 7.33 -45.78 -3.35
N ALA A 8 6.62 -45.97 -2.24
CA ALA A 8 5.55 -45.09 -1.81
C ALA A 8 6.12 -43.95 -0.95
N ALA A 9 6.11 -42.73 -1.47
CA ALA A 9 6.44 -41.52 -0.71
C ALA A 9 5.17 -41.00 -0.01
N ALA A 10 5.16 -41.04 1.33
CA ALA A 10 4.10 -40.44 2.13
C ALA A 10 4.24 -38.91 2.13
N LEU A 11 3.25 -38.21 1.56
CA LEU A 11 3.16 -36.75 1.58
C LEU A 11 2.58 -36.31 2.93
N ALA A 12 3.44 -35.75 3.80
CA ALA A 12 3.00 -35.08 5.01
C ALA A 12 2.37 -33.72 4.65
N THR A 13 1.04 -33.64 4.64
CA THR A 13 0.32 -32.38 4.51
C THR A 13 0.40 -31.60 5.82
N ALA A 14 1.34 -30.67 5.91
CA ALA A 14 1.35 -29.68 6.99
C ALA A 14 0.19 -28.71 6.79
N GLY A 15 -0.86 -28.84 7.61
CA GLY A 15 -1.94 -27.86 7.68
C GLY A 15 -1.41 -26.54 8.25
N LEU A 16 -1.29 -25.52 7.41
CA LEU A 16 -1.03 -24.16 7.85
C LEU A 16 -2.31 -23.63 8.51
N ALA A 17 -2.34 -23.64 9.85
CA ALA A 17 -3.34 -22.91 10.61
C ALA A 17 -3.13 -21.41 10.36
N SER A 18 -4.10 -20.76 9.71
CA SER A 18 -4.16 -19.31 9.57
C SER A 18 -4.36 -18.67 10.94
N ALA A 19 -3.29 -18.13 11.53
CA ALA A 19 -3.39 -17.30 12.72
C ALA A 19 -4.19 -16.02 12.39
N PRO A 20 -5.13 -15.57 13.25
CA PRO A 20 -5.77 -14.28 13.07
C PRO A 20 -4.70 -13.20 13.14
N ALA A 21 -4.69 -12.29 12.17
CA ALA A 21 -3.78 -11.15 12.19
C ALA A 21 -4.01 -10.37 13.50
N ALA A 22 -2.95 -10.21 14.28
CA ALA A 22 -2.95 -9.34 15.45
C ALA A 22 -3.48 -7.97 15.05
N SER A 23 -4.36 -7.41 15.87
CA SER A 23 -4.92 -6.07 15.73
C SER A 23 -3.79 -5.05 15.80
N ALA A 24 -3.13 -4.81 14.66
CA ALA A 24 -2.40 -3.58 14.41
C ALA A 24 -3.41 -2.43 14.57
N TYR A 25 -2.94 -1.25 14.94
CA TYR A 25 -3.78 -0.05 14.95
C TYR A 25 -4.27 0.20 13.52
N ASP A 26 -5.44 -0.36 13.19
CA ASP A 26 -5.99 -0.39 11.84
C ASP A 26 -6.84 0.87 11.65
N TYR A 27 -6.22 1.93 11.13
CA TYR A 27 -6.99 3.10 10.72
C TYR A 27 -7.63 2.80 9.36
N ASN A 28 -8.94 2.57 9.38
CA ASN A 28 -9.74 2.28 8.19
C ASN A 28 -9.27 1.02 7.44
N GLY A 29 -8.85 -0.01 8.17
CA GLY A 29 -8.30 -1.25 7.60
C GLY A 29 -6.87 -1.13 7.08
N CYS A 30 -6.23 0.04 7.25
CA CYS A 30 -4.80 0.20 7.05
C CYS A 30 -4.05 -0.03 8.36
N GLY A 31 -3.32 -1.14 8.44
CA GLY A 31 -2.49 -1.45 9.61
C GLY A 31 -1.14 -0.74 9.58
N TRP A 32 -0.72 -0.24 10.74
CA TRP A 32 0.64 0.25 10.96
C TRP A 32 1.69 -0.85 10.69
N PRO A 33 2.86 -0.57 10.08
CA PRO A 33 3.37 0.73 9.60
C PRO A 33 3.19 0.93 8.09
N ARG A 34 1.96 0.81 7.57
CA ARG A 34 1.72 0.84 6.10
C ARG A 34 1.19 2.18 5.60
N VAL A 35 1.42 2.40 4.32
CA VAL A 35 0.74 3.42 3.52
C VAL A 35 -0.24 2.71 2.62
N CYS A 36 -1.53 2.91 2.85
CA CYS A 36 -2.57 2.20 2.13
C CYS A 36 -3.28 3.07 1.11
N PHE A 37 -3.62 2.46 -0.01
CA PHE A 37 -4.28 3.07 -1.15
C PHE A 37 -5.70 2.54 -1.25
N TYR A 38 -6.62 3.42 -1.64
CA TYR A 38 -8.02 3.10 -1.87
C TYR A 38 -8.40 3.66 -3.24
N LEU A 39 -8.74 2.78 -4.18
CA LEU A 39 -9.09 3.19 -5.54
C LEU A 39 -10.42 3.96 -5.56
N THR A 40 -11.35 3.60 -4.69
CA THR A 40 -12.69 4.20 -4.65
C THR A 40 -13.07 4.67 -3.25
N ASP A 41 -14.09 5.53 -3.16
CA ASP A 41 -14.71 5.88 -1.87
C ASP A 41 -15.38 4.66 -1.22
N SER A 42 -15.84 3.69 -2.02
CA SER A 42 -16.39 2.44 -1.50
C SER A 42 -15.31 1.60 -0.79
N ASP A 43 -14.11 1.50 -1.36
CA ASP A 43 -12.98 0.81 -0.72
C ASP A 43 -12.63 1.48 0.63
N TRP A 44 -12.68 2.82 0.67
CA TRP A 44 -12.49 3.56 1.90
C TRP A 44 -13.60 3.29 2.92
N ASN A 45 -14.87 3.44 2.55
CA ASN A 45 -15.99 3.29 3.47
C ASN A 45 -16.14 1.86 4.02
N ASN A 46 -15.65 0.87 3.28
CA ASN A 46 -15.61 -0.53 3.70
C ASN A 46 -14.30 -0.92 4.41
N SER A 47 -13.44 0.06 4.74
CA SER A 47 -12.14 -0.17 5.38
C SER A 47 -11.30 -1.25 4.67
N LYS A 48 -11.30 -1.22 3.34
CA LYS A 48 -10.71 -2.26 2.50
C LYS A 48 -9.68 -1.64 1.55
N PRO A 49 -8.42 -1.45 2.00
CA PRO A 49 -7.38 -0.94 1.11
C PRO A 49 -7.13 -1.90 -0.05
N THR A 50 -6.91 -1.34 -1.23
CA THR A 50 -6.67 -2.09 -2.47
C THR A 50 -5.19 -2.46 -2.63
N ALA A 51 -4.30 -1.67 -2.03
CA ALA A 51 -2.86 -1.91 -1.99
C ALA A 51 -2.23 -1.24 -0.75
N ALA A 52 -1.06 -1.71 -0.34
CA ALA A 52 -0.29 -1.15 0.76
C ALA A 52 1.21 -1.23 0.48
N TYR A 53 1.94 -0.21 0.94
CA TYR A 53 3.39 -0.10 0.82
C TYR A 53 3.98 0.21 2.19
N GLN A 54 5.19 -0.28 2.47
CA GLN A 54 5.86 -0.07 3.76
C GLN A 54 7.36 0.20 3.64
N ASP A 55 7.93 0.02 2.45
CA ASP A 55 9.37 0.11 2.24
C ASP A 55 9.78 1.58 2.06
N VAL A 56 10.75 1.99 2.88
CA VAL A 56 11.40 3.30 2.78
C VAL A 56 12.31 3.30 1.55
N THR A 57 12.14 4.29 0.67
CA THR A 57 12.92 4.41 -0.56
C THR A 57 13.42 5.82 -0.77
N ASN A 58 14.62 5.97 -1.34
CA ASN A 58 15.15 7.26 -1.76
C ASN A 58 14.64 7.69 -3.17
N TYR A 59 13.89 6.83 -3.86
CA TYR A 59 13.24 7.08 -5.14
C TYR A 59 11.73 6.83 -5.09
N TYR A 60 11.00 7.36 -6.08
CA TYR A 60 9.58 7.04 -6.26
C TYR A 60 9.41 5.65 -6.87
N GLN A 61 8.65 4.81 -6.19
CA GLN A 61 8.18 3.54 -6.71
C GLN A 61 6.93 3.78 -7.57
N ASP A 62 6.87 3.14 -8.74
CA ASP A 62 5.70 3.18 -9.60
C ASP A 62 4.54 2.38 -9.00
N LEU A 63 3.33 2.93 -9.10
CA LEU A 63 2.14 2.26 -8.60
C LEU A 63 1.60 1.24 -9.60
N GLY A 64 1.25 0.06 -9.07
CA GLY A 64 0.59 -0.99 -9.83
C GLY A 64 -0.91 -0.71 -10.02
N SER A 65 -1.60 -1.60 -10.73
CA SER A 65 -3.03 -1.46 -11.05
C SER A 65 -3.96 -1.36 -9.84
N LYS A 66 -3.53 -1.84 -8.66
CA LYS A 66 -4.32 -1.78 -7.41
C LYS A 66 -4.11 -0.50 -6.59
N SER A 67 -3.16 0.36 -6.96
CA SER A 67 -2.84 1.60 -6.24
C SER A 67 -2.85 2.83 -7.13
N ARG A 68 -2.56 2.66 -8.43
CA ARG A 68 -2.53 3.75 -9.40
C ARG A 68 -3.93 4.34 -9.57
N GLY A 69 -4.02 5.67 -9.47
CA GLY A 69 -5.30 6.38 -9.53
C GLY A 69 -6.11 6.32 -8.24
N ALA A 70 -5.49 6.05 -7.09
CA ALA A 70 -6.19 6.04 -5.82
C ALA A 70 -6.89 7.37 -5.48
N ASN A 71 -8.17 7.29 -5.12
CA ASN A 71 -8.94 8.42 -4.60
C ASN A 71 -8.43 8.86 -3.22
N LYS A 72 -7.99 7.90 -2.39
CA LYS A 72 -7.48 8.19 -1.04
C LYS A 72 -6.20 7.42 -0.75
N VAL A 73 -5.30 8.07 -0.03
CA VAL A 73 -4.08 7.47 0.47
C VAL A 73 -3.94 7.78 1.96
N ARG A 74 -3.79 6.72 2.77
CA ARG A 74 -3.61 6.84 4.22
C ARG A 74 -2.17 6.51 4.58
N ASN A 75 -1.49 7.43 5.24
CA ASN A 75 -0.23 7.15 5.91
C ASN A 75 -0.53 6.80 7.38
N THR A 76 -0.32 5.55 7.77
CA THR A 76 -0.47 5.14 9.17
C THR A 76 0.84 5.19 9.95
N ARG A 77 1.97 5.49 9.29
CA ARG A 77 3.26 5.59 9.95
C ARG A 77 3.27 6.81 10.89
N ASN A 78 4.03 6.70 11.97
CA ASN A 78 4.01 7.68 13.08
C ASN A 78 5.11 8.75 12.94
N ASP A 79 6.19 8.40 12.26
CA ASP A 79 7.45 9.12 12.19
C ASP A 79 7.92 9.36 10.74
N ASP A 80 7.24 8.74 9.77
CA ASP A 80 7.62 8.81 8.37
C ASP A 80 6.60 9.57 7.53
N ARG A 81 7.10 10.47 6.68
CA ARG A 81 6.31 11.14 5.65
C ARG A 81 6.26 10.31 4.39
N VAL A 82 5.25 10.59 3.60
CA VAL A 82 5.06 9.97 2.29
C VAL A 82 4.98 11.05 1.25
N TYR A 83 5.78 10.93 0.20
CA TYR A 83 5.58 11.71 -1.00
C TYR A 83 4.77 10.91 -2.01
N LEU A 84 3.75 11.55 -2.56
CA LEU A 84 2.88 11.01 -3.58
C LEU A 84 3.12 11.78 -4.86
N ARG A 85 3.46 11.05 -5.92
CA ARG A 85 3.53 11.59 -7.28
C ARG A 85 2.18 11.37 -7.95
N TYR A 86 1.63 12.41 -8.55
CA TYR A 86 0.38 12.32 -9.29
C TYR A 86 0.44 13.17 -10.55
N VAL A 87 -0.41 12.86 -11.52
CA VAL A 87 -0.56 13.63 -12.75
C VAL A 87 -1.97 14.18 -12.84
N ASP A 88 -2.14 15.36 -13.39
CA ASP A 88 -3.47 15.92 -13.67
C ASP A 88 -4.03 15.43 -15.03
N GLN A 89 -5.21 15.93 -15.40
CA GLN A 89 -5.85 15.64 -16.68
C GLN A 89 -5.07 16.14 -17.92
N TYR A 90 -4.10 17.04 -17.73
CA TYR A 90 -3.22 17.57 -18.77
C TYR A 90 -1.85 16.86 -18.79
N SER A 91 -1.70 15.77 -18.02
CA SER A 91 -0.45 15.01 -17.86
C SER A 91 0.70 15.80 -17.21
N VAL A 92 0.39 16.88 -16.49
CA VAL A 92 1.37 17.62 -15.70
C VAL A 92 1.62 16.88 -14.39
N THR A 93 2.89 16.69 -14.03
CA THR A 93 3.29 15.95 -12.82
C THR A 93 3.38 16.88 -11.62
N TYR A 94 2.80 16.43 -10.51
CA TYR A 94 2.81 17.10 -9.22
C TYR A 94 3.24 16.15 -8.11
N TYR A 95 3.61 16.74 -6.97
CA TYR A 95 4.05 16.02 -5.79
C TYR A 95 3.33 16.54 -4.55
N ALA A 96 2.70 15.64 -3.80
CA ALA A 96 2.09 15.95 -2.51
C ALA A 96 2.91 15.30 -1.40
N CYS A 97 3.11 16.01 -0.30
CA CYS A 97 3.66 15.44 0.91
C CYS A 97 2.55 15.14 1.91
N LEU A 98 2.49 13.89 2.36
CA LEU A 98 1.53 13.36 3.31
C LEU A 98 2.23 13.08 4.64
N LYS A 99 1.88 13.85 5.66
CA LYS A 99 2.44 13.74 7.02
C LYS A 99 2.05 12.39 7.67
N PRO A 100 2.78 11.98 8.74
CA PRO A 100 2.38 10.87 9.60
C PRO A 100 0.92 10.97 10.03
N ASN A 101 0.23 9.83 10.08
CA ASN A 101 -1.16 9.72 10.53
C ASN A 101 -2.16 10.64 9.78
N GLN A 102 -1.87 11.01 8.54
CA GLN A 102 -2.76 11.81 7.70
C GLN A 102 -3.30 11.03 6.50
N THR A 103 -4.36 11.57 5.91
CA THR A 103 -5.00 11.06 4.69
C THR A 103 -4.97 12.13 3.61
N SER A 104 -4.54 11.76 2.40
CA SER A 104 -4.70 12.59 1.20
C SER A 104 -5.93 12.15 0.42
N ASN A 105 -6.66 13.11 -0.14
CA ASN A 105 -7.76 12.88 -1.07
C ASN A 105 -7.37 13.42 -2.44
N PHE A 106 -7.67 12.67 -3.49
CA PHE A 106 -7.42 13.03 -4.87
C PHE A 106 -8.75 13.13 -5.62
N SER A 107 -8.87 14.14 -6.49
CA SER A 107 -10.01 14.29 -7.38
C SER A 107 -9.95 13.26 -8.51
N SER A 108 -11.08 13.02 -9.18
CA SER A 108 -11.13 12.20 -10.40
C SER A 108 -10.29 12.76 -11.56
N THR A 109 -9.88 14.02 -11.50
CA THR A 109 -9.00 14.68 -12.47
C THR A 109 -7.51 14.47 -12.18
N SER A 110 -7.18 13.81 -11.05
CA SER A 110 -5.80 13.51 -10.64
C SER A 110 -5.58 12.01 -10.63
N THR A 111 -4.48 11.55 -11.21
CA THR A 111 -4.08 10.15 -11.18
C THR A 111 -2.81 10.00 -10.34
N VAL A 112 -2.91 9.37 -9.18
CA VAL A 112 -1.73 9.02 -8.37
C VAL A 112 -0.91 7.95 -9.10
N THR A 113 0.39 8.17 -9.28
CA THR A 113 1.28 7.32 -10.09
C THR A 113 2.50 6.81 -9.35
N GLY A 114 2.86 7.41 -8.21
CA GLY A 114 4.05 6.99 -7.48
C GLY A 114 3.99 7.27 -5.99
N ILE A 115 4.82 6.53 -5.25
CA ILE A 115 5.01 6.69 -3.80
C ILE A 115 6.49 6.68 -3.44
N LYS A 116 6.88 7.52 -2.48
CA LYS A 116 8.17 7.47 -1.81
C LYS A 116 7.96 7.65 -0.31
N ILE A 117 8.39 6.68 0.49
CA ILE A 117 8.32 6.75 1.96
C ILE A 117 9.70 7.20 2.47
N ASP A 118 9.72 8.20 3.35
CA ASP A 118 10.93 8.87 3.83
C ASP A 118 10.89 9.03 5.36
N THR A 119 12.03 8.80 6.03
CA THR A 119 12.14 8.67 7.49
C THR A 119 12.07 9.98 8.26
N GLN A 120 11.46 11.00 7.68
CA GLN A 120 11.25 12.30 8.29
C GLN A 120 9.77 12.53 8.55
N SER A 121 9.42 13.01 9.74
CA SER A 121 8.02 13.18 10.15
C SER A 121 7.37 14.47 9.62
N THR A 122 8.16 15.43 9.13
CA THR A 122 7.66 16.74 8.71
C THR A 122 7.65 16.88 7.20
N CYS A 123 6.58 17.48 6.66
CA CYS A 123 6.56 17.90 5.26
C CYS A 123 7.26 19.26 5.11
N PRO A 124 8.05 19.47 4.04
CA PRO A 124 8.63 20.77 3.75
C PRO A 124 7.53 21.83 3.53
N PRO A 125 7.81 23.10 3.82
CA PRO A 125 6.88 24.18 3.50
C PRO A 125 6.59 24.21 1.99
N PRO A 126 5.38 24.63 1.57
CA PRO A 126 5.09 24.87 0.16
C PRO A 126 6.07 25.93 -0.37
N LEU A 127 6.67 25.65 -1.54
CA LEU A 127 7.54 26.57 -2.26
C LEU A 127 6.73 27.66 -2.96
#